data_AF-A0A955UNV7-F1
#
_entry.id   AF-A0A955UNV7-F1
#
_cell.length_a   1.000
_cell.length_b   1.000
_cell.length_c   1.000
_cell.angle_alpha   90.00
_cell.angle_beta   90.00
_cell.angle_gamma   90.00
#
_symmetry.space_group_name_H-M   'P 1'
#
loop_
_entity.id
_entity.type
_entity.pdbx_description
1 polymer ?
#
loop_
_entity_poly.entity_id
_entity_poly.type
_entity_poly.pdbx_seq_one_letter_code
_entity_poly.pdbx_strand_id
1 'polypeptide(L)'
;SKRRQSALYRLAIWSVWRNYVKDRSENRKRGTPAEAVGITERAFSVREVLARRCLPWRVQGVRGWLAECYFGRIGTRAIERCEAHEARYAM
;
A
#
# COMPACT_ATOMS: atom_id res chain seq x y z
N SER A 1 1.26 -3.04 -17.17
CA SER A 1 0.48 -1.84 -17.53
C SER A 1 0.51 -0.88 -16.36
N LYS A 2 1.00 0.35 -16.57
CA LYS A 2 1.12 1.42 -15.55
C LYS A 2 -0.21 1.72 -14.85
N ARG A 3 -1.35 1.54 -15.53
CA ARG A 3 -2.69 1.67 -14.94
C ARG A 3 -2.92 0.69 -13.78
N ARG A 4 -2.50 -0.57 -13.93
CA ARG A 4 -2.62 -1.59 -12.87
C ARG A 4 -1.71 -1.27 -11.68
N GLN A 5 -0.52 -0.75 -11.92
CA GLN A 5 0.39 -0.29 -10.85
C GLN A 5 -0.25 0.83 -10.03
N SER A 6 -0.75 1.88 -10.71
CA SER A 6 -1.43 3.00 -10.05
C SER A 6 -2.67 2.55 -9.26
N ALA A 7 -3.47 1.64 -9.84
CA ALA A 7 -4.62 1.07 -9.14
C ALA A 7 -4.22 0.30 -7.87
N LEU A 8 -3.14 -0.50 -7.92
CA LEU A 8 -2.66 -1.25 -6.76
C LEU A 8 -2.15 -0.35 -5.64
N TYR A 9 -1.45 0.75 -5.95
CA TYR A 9 -1.05 1.71 -4.90
C TYR A 9 -2.26 2.34 -4.21
N ARG A 10 -3.25 2.77 -5.00
CA ARG A 10 -4.49 3.33 -4.45
C ARG A 10 -5.24 2.30 -3.63
N LEU A 11 -5.30 1.05 -4.09
CA LEU A 11 -5.92 -0.04 -3.35
C LEU A 11 -5.20 -0.33 -2.03
N ALA A 12 -3.87 -0.31 -2.01
CA ALA A 12 -3.10 -0.52 -0.79
C ALA A 12 -3.38 0.57 0.25
N ILE A 13 -3.36 1.84 -0.16
CA ILE A 13 -3.71 2.98 0.71
C ILE A 13 -5.16 2.85 1.19
N TRP A 14 -6.09 2.57 0.28
CA TRP A 14 -7.51 2.44 0.59
C TRP A 14 -7.77 1.27 1.55
N SER A 15 -7.08 0.14 1.39
CA SER A 15 -7.24 -1.03 2.25
C SER A 15 -6.83 -0.73 3.68
N VAL A 16 -5.74 0.01 3.89
CA VAL A 16 -5.33 0.45 5.23
C VAL A 16 -6.38 1.40 5.82
N TRP A 17 -6.77 2.43 5.05
CA TRP A 17 -7.78 3.40 5.50
C TRP A 17 -9.11 2.73 5.87
N ARG A 18 -9.63 1.87 4.98
CA ARG A 18 -10.95 1.24 5.13
C ARG A 18 -11.01 0.26 6.29
N ASN A 19 -9.92 -0.47 6.56
CA ASN A 19 -9.92 -1.56 7.54
C ASN A 19 -9.41 -1.14 8.93
N TYR A 20 -8.52 -0.15 9.02
CA TYR A 20 -7.86 0.20 10.28
C TYR A 20 -8.17 1.61 10.78
N VAL A 21 -8.68 2.52 9.93
CA VAL A 21 -8.91 3.92 10.32
C VAL A 21 -10.39 4.27 10.31
N LYS A 22 -11.11 3.89 9.25
CA LYS A 22 -12.50 4.25 9.06
C LYS A 22 -13.45 3.29 9.77
N ASP A 23 -14.42 3.84 10.50
CA ASP A 23 -15.53 3.05 11.06
C ASP A 23 -16.30 2.32 9.94
N ARG A 24 -16.80 1.13 10.26
CA ARG A 24 -17.59 0.35 9.29
C ARG A 24 -19.01 0.87 9.10
N SER A 25 -19.49 1.78 9.94
CA SER A 25 -20.80 2.41 9.82
C SER A 25 -20.68 3.94 9.77
N GLU A 26 -21.41 4.55 8.84
CA GLU A 26 -21.50 6.03 8.74
C GLU A 26 -22.48 6.62 9.77
N ASN A 27 -23.43 5.81 10.25
CA ASN A 27 -24.53 6.29 11.10
C ASN A 27 -24.28 6.10 12.60
N ARG A 28 -23.42 5.14 12.98
CA ARG A 28 -23.14 4.81 14.40
C ARG A 28 -21.69 4.38 14.55
N LYS A 29 -21.03 4.75 15.65
CA LYS A 29 -19.69 4.23 15.96
C LYS A 29 -19.78 2.75 16.30
N ARG A 30 -19.21 1.89 15.44
CA ARG A 30 -19.20 0.43 15.58
C ARG A 30 -17.80 -0.17 15.53
N GLY A 31 -16.77 0.67 15.43
CA GLY A 31 -15.40 0.26 15.23
C GLY A 31 -15.09 -0.06 13.77
N THR A 32 -13.81 -0.13 13.47
CA THR A 32 -13.27 -0.50 12.18
C THR A 32 -13.49 -1.99 11.90
N PRO A 33 -13.38 -2.44 10.62
CA PRO A 33 -13.36 -3.87 10.32
C PRO A 33 -12.30 -4.64 11.10
N ALA A 34 -11.10 -4.10 11.28
CA ALA A 34 -10.03 -4.74 12.04
C ALA A 34 -10.38 -4.90 13.53
N GLU A 35 -11.10 -3.94 14.13
CA GLU A 35 -11.64 -4.10 15.49
C GLU A 35 -12.68 -5.21 15.56
N ALA A 36 -13.59 -5.27 14.58
CA ALA A 36 -14.67 -6.26 14.57
C ALA A 36 -14.16 -7.71 14.50
N VAL A 37 -13.00 -7.94 13.89
CA VAL A 37 -12.35 -9.27 13.82
C VAL A 37 -11.22 -9.45 14.85
N GLY A 38 -11.04 -8.51 15.77
CA GLY A 38 -10.05 -8.61 16.85
C GLY A 38 -8.59 -8.48 16.41
N ILE A 39 -8.30 -7.91 15.24
CA ILE A 39 -6.92 -7.66 14.77
C ILE A 39 -6.30 -6.46 15.50
N THR A 40 -7.12 -5.47 15.85
CA THR A 40 -6.71 -4.30 16.62
C THR A 40 -7.75 -4.00 17.69
N GLU A 41 -7.32 -3.46 18.82
CA GLU A 41 -8.21 -3.08 19.92
C GLU A 41 -8.95 -1.77 19.65
N ARG A 42 -8.39 -0.92 18.77
CA ARG A 42 -8.98 0.36 18.38
C ARG A 42 -8.58 0.79 16.98
N ALA A 43 -9.35 1.72 16.42
CA ALA A 43 -8.99 2.41 15.20
C ALA A 43 -7.62 3.09 15.31
N PHE A 44 -6.85 3.02 14.23
CA PHE A 44 -5.59 3.71 14.08
C PHE A 44 -5.82 5.16 13.64
N SER A 45 -5.04 6.07 14.20
CA SER A 45 -4.86 7.40 13.66
C SER A 45 -3.93 7.39 12.43
N VAL A 46 -4.02 8.41 11.59
CA VAL A 46 -3.08 8.60 10.47
C VAL A 46 -1.63 8.62 10.95
N ARG A 47 -1.36 9.25 12.11
CA ARG A 47 -0.02 9.28 12.70
C ARG A 47 0.48 7.87 13.03
N GLU A 48 -0.35 7.00 13.58
CA GLU A 48 0.03 5.63 13.93
C GLU A 48 0.28 4.77 12.69
N VAL A 49 -0.54 4.93 11.65
CA VAL A 49 -0.31 4.28 10.34
C VAL A 49 1.05 4.65 9.78
N LEU A 50 1.44 5.93 9.91
CA LEU A 50 2.72 6.43 9.39
C LEU A 50 3.91 6.24 10.36
N ALA A 51 3.64 6.00 11.65
CA ALA A 51 4.67 5.84 12.69
C ALA A 51 5.53 4.59 12.45
N ARG A 52 4.91 3.52 11.94
CA ARG A 52 5.63 2.31 11.52
C ARG A 52 5.72 2.29 10.00
N ARG A 53 6.87 2.71 9.46
CA ARG A 53 7.19 2.49 8.05
C ARG A 53 7.31 0.98 7.78
N CYS A 54 6.21 0.35 7.38
CA CYS A 54 6.19 -1.01 6.87
C CYS A 54 6.85 -1.02 5.49
N LEU A 55 8.17 -1.15 5.49
CA LEU A 55 8.95 -1.23 4.27
C LEU A 55 8.65 -2.57 3.57
N PRO A 56 8.42 -2.60 2.26
CA PRO A 56 8.07 -3.82 1.53
C PRO A 56 9.02 -4.99 1.75
N TRP A 57 10.31 -4.72 1.95
CA TRP A 57 11.32 -5.75 2.23
C TRP A 57 11.28 -6.29 3.67
N ARG A 58 10.59 -5.62 4.59
CA ARG A 58 10.37 -6.09 5.97
C ARG A 58 9.08 -6.92 6.12
N VAL A 59 8.15 -6.77 5.19
CA VAL A 59 6.90 -7.53 5.16
C VAL A 59 7.01 -8.59 4.06
N GLN A 60 7.03 -9.87 4.42
CA GLN A 60 7.28 -10.97 3.49
C GLN A 60 6.28 -11.09 2.31
N GLY A 61 5.22 -10.26 2.28
CA GLY A 61 4.09 -10.35 1.35
C GLY A 61 4.24 -9.66 -0.01
N VAL A 62 5.24 -8.80 -0.24
CA VAL A 62 5.41 -8.12 -1.54
C VAL A 62 6.48 -8.84 -2.38
N ARG A 63 6.06 -9.81 -3.21
CA ARG A 63 6.97 -10.63 -4.05
C ARG A 63 6.46 -10.78 -5.49
N GLY A 64 7.36 -11.23 -6.37
CA GLY A 64 7.04 -11.57 -7.76
C GLY A 64 6.38 -10.41 -8.51
N TRP A 65 5.32 -10.72 -9.26
CA TRP A 65 4.58 -9.73 -10.05
C TRP A 65 4.04 -8.55 -9.23
N LEU A 66 3.69 -8.78 -7.95
CA LEU A 66 3.21 -7.71 -7.06
C LEU A 66 4.34 -6.75 -6.70
N ALA A 67 5.57 -7.26 -6.52
CA ALA A 67 6.75 -6.41 -6.32
C ALA A 67 7.06 -5.57 -7.56
N GLU A 68 6.98 -6.16 -8.76
CA GLU A 68 7.13 -5.41 -10.02
C GLU A 68 6.09 -4.30 -10.17
N CYS A 69 4.86 -4.54 -9.70
CA CYS A 69 3.85 -3.50 -9.62
C CYS A 69 4.21 -2.40 -8.63
N TYR A 70 4.55 -2.80 -7.41
CA TYR A 70 4.82 -1.92 -6.27
C TYR A 70 6.10 -1.08 -6.43
N PHE A 71 7.09 -1.54 -7.18
CA PHE A 71 8.31 -0.76 -7.45
C PHE A 71 8.26 -0.03 -8.79
N GLY A 72 7.13 -0.08 -9.51
CA GLY A 72 7.00 0.59 -10.80
C GLY A 72 7.83 -0.04 -11.93
N ARG A 73 8.32 -1.28 -11.76
CA ARG A 73 9.28 -1.93 -12.66
C ARG A 73 8.66 -2.64 -13.88
N ILE A 74 7.33 -2.64 -14.00
CA ILE A 74 6.67 -3.19 -15.19
C ILE A 74 6.95 -2.32 -16.41
N GLY A 75 7.71 -2.89 -17.36
CA GLY A 75 7.97 -2.30 -18.66
C GLY A 75 6.69 -1.92 -19.41
N THR A 76 6.77 -0.82 -20.16
CA THR A 76 5.72 -0.41 -21.09
C THR A 76 5.88 -1.24 -22.36
N ARG A 77 4.88 -2.06 -22.71
CA ARG A 77 4.93 -2.96 -23.89
C ARG A 77 5.32 -2.26 -25.20
N ALA A 78 4.93 -0.99 -25.36
CA ALA A 78 5.22 -0.20 -26.56
C ALA A 78 6.62 0.42 -26.58
N ILE A 79 7.40 0.28 -25.49
CA ILE A 79 8.76 0.81 -25.38
C ILE A 79 9.72 -0.38 -25.38
N GLU A 80 10.51 -0.51 -26.43
CA GLU A 80 11.48 -1.60 -26.62
C GLU A 80 12.53 -1.63 -25.49
N ARG A 81 13.00 -0.46 -25.06
CA ARG A 81 13.96 -0.31 -23.95
C ARG A 81 13.36 0.49 -22.81
N CYS A 82 12.89 -0.19 -21.77
CA CYS A 82 12.42 0.44 -20.53
C CYS A 82 13.57 0.59 -19.54
N GLU A 83 14.32 1.68 -19.62
CA GLU A 83 15.42 1.97 -18.70
C GLU A 83 14.88 2.41 -17.33
N ALA A 84 15.48 1.86 -16.27
CA ALA A 84 15.22 2.30 -14.89
C ALA A 84 16.25 3.37 -14.53
N HIS A 85 15.77 4.51 -14.04
CA HIS A 85 16.66 5.54 -13.51
C HIS A 85 17.10 5.17 -12.09
N GLU A 86 18.39 4.89 -11.92
CA GLU A 86 18.99 4.78 -10.60
C GLU A 86 19.46 6.17 -10.14
N ALA A 87 19.12 6.52 -8.90
CA ALA A 87 19.60 7.77 -8.33
C ALA A 87 21.13 7.73 -8.21
N ARG A 88 21.83 8.61 -8.92
CA ARG A 88 23.25 8.86 -8.71
C ARG A 88 23.39 9.83 -7.55
N TYR A 89 23.82 9.34 -6.40
CA TYR A 89 24.16 10.21 -5.28
C TYR A 89 25.47 10.93 -5.62
N ALA A 90 25.49 12.25 -5.43
CA ALA A 90 26.74 13.00 -5.47
C ALA A 90 27.58 12.58 -4.25
N MET A 91 28.84 12.20 -4.49
CA MET A 91 29.84 11.97 -3.45
C MET A 91 30.32 13.30 -2.87
#